data_AF-A0A9P4I030-F1
#
_entry.id   AF-A0A9P4I030-F1
#
_cell.length_a   1.000
_cell.length_b   1.000
_cell.length_c   1.000
_cell.angle_alpha   90.00
_cell.angle_beta   90.00
_cell.angle_gamma   90.00
#
_symmetry.space_group_name_H-M   'P 1'
#
loop_
_entity.id
_entity.type
_entity.pdbx_description
1 polymer ?
#
loop_
_entity_poly.entity_id
_entity_poly.type
_entity_poly.pdbx_seq_one_letter_code
_entity_poly.pdbx_strand_id
1 'polypeptide(L)'
;MSSKPSTQKASASAAMPEKDNTSAKINQIETRQKAINHNNVARVANSHLTSAADDLHVLHSLKTAKPIDRFPGTAKDIVKLSDTLVDAMLLALEEERKGTRDQKVERLRVQFGLKANPA
;
A
#
# COMPACT_ATOMS: atom_id res chain seq x y z
N MET A 1 5.89 -72.39 26.36
CA MET A 1 4.49 -72.11 25.97
C MET A 1 4.37 -70.60 25.78
N SER A 2 4.44 -70.12 24.53
CA SER A 2 3.29 -69.77 23.66
C SER A 2 2.69 -68.40 24.11
N SER A 3 2.61 -67.30 23.34
CA SER A 3 2.61 -67.04 21.88
C SER A 3 2.91 -65.53 21.58
N LYS A 4 3.46 -65.22 20.39
CA LYS A 4 3.66 -63.88 19.75
C LYS A 4 2.36 -63.41 18.99
N PRO A 5 2.34 -62.38 18.09
CA PRO A 5 2.61 -60.92 18.16
C PRO A 5 1.48 -60.08 17.43
N SER A 6 1.75 -58.84 16.96
CA SER A 6 1.02 -58.00 15.95
C SER A 6 0.12 -56.85 16.51
N THR A 7 -0.05 -55.63 15.98
CA THR A 7 0.33 -54.90 14.74
C THR A 7 0.00 -53.39 14.90
N GLN A 8 0.69 -52.49 14.16
CA GLN A 8 0.23 -51.19 13.58
C GLN A 8 -0.42 -50.12 14.49
N LYS A 9 -0.19 -48.81 14.33
CA LYS A 9 -0.30 -48.03 13.09
C LYS A 9 0.29 -46.62 13.30
N ALA A 10 1.01 -46.14 12.28
CA ALA A 10 1.39 -44.74 12.14
C ALA A 10 0.14 -43.83 12.13
N SER A 11 0.20 -42.69 12.82
CA SER A 11 -0.64 -41.53 12.51
C SER A 11 0.26 -40.43 11.96
N ALA A 12 0.33 -40.40 10.63
CA ALA A 12 0.79 -39.24 9.87
C ALA A 12 -0.05 -38.03 10.29
N SER A 13 0.57 -37.02 10.88
CA SER A 13 -0.05 -35.69 10.99
C SER A 13 0.05 -35.04 9.62
N ALA A 14 -1.10 -34.93 8.97
CA ALA A 14 -1.28 -34.41 7.64
C ALA A 14 -0.61 -33.04 7.44
N ALA A 15 0.22 -32.94 6.41
CA ALA A 15 0.56 -31.68 5.80
C ALA A 15 -0.70 -31.11 5.13
N MET A 16 -1.29 -30.09 5.73
CA MET A 16 -2.33 -29.25 5.11
C MET A 16 -1.67 -28.26 4.10
N PRO A 17 -2.41 -27.80 3.07
CA PRO A 17 -1.89 -27.64 1.72
C PRO A 17 -1.21 -26.29 1.48
N GLU A 18 0.01 -26.30 0.95
CA GLU A 18 0.71 -25.10 0.49
C GLU A 18 0.00 -24.36 -0.67
N LYS A 19 -0.97 -24.98 -1.35
CA LYS A 19 -1.67 -24.41 -2.51
C LYS A 19 -2.51 -23.16 -2.19
N ASP A 20 -3.04 -23.05 -0.98
CA ASP A 20 -3.93 -21.94 -0.59
C ASP A 20 -3.16 -20.62 -0.34
N ASN A 21 -1.87 -20.74 0.00
CA ASN A 21 -1.00 -19.59 0.22
C ASN A 21 -0.53 -18.97 -1.12
N THR A 22 -0.32 -19.80 -2.15
CA THR A 22 0.15 -19.33 -3.45
C THR A 22 -0.91 -18.51 -4.19
N SER A 23 -2.17 -18.95 -4.19
CA SER A 23 -3.28 -18.18 -4.78
C SER A 23 -3.49 -16.84 -4.09
N ALA A 24 -3.46 -16.81 -2.75
CA ALA A 24 -3.57 -15.58 -1.97
C ALA A 24 -2.42 -14.60 -2.27
N LYS A 25 -1.19 -15.09 -2.38
CA LYS A 25 -0.02 -14.28 -2.77
C LYS A 25 -0.16 -13.71 -4.18
N ILE A 26 -0.64 -14.50 -5.14
CA ILE A 26 -0.89 -14.04 -6.52
C ILE A 26 -1.93 -12.92 -6.52
N ASN A 27 -3.06 -13.09 -5.83
CA ASN A 27 -4.09 -12.07 -5.71
C ASN A 27 -3.55 -10.76 -5.08
N GLN A 28 -2.65 -10.88 -4.10
CA GLN A 28 -2.00 -9.72 -3.50
C GLN A 28 -1.07 -9.00 -4.49
N ILE A 29 -0.31 -9.75 -5.30
CA ILE A 29 0.55 -9.19 -6.34
C ILE A 29 -0.30 -8.47 -7.40
N GLU A 30 -1.37 -9.08 -7.87
CA GLU A 30 -2.29 -8.46 -8.84
C GLU A 30 -2.91 -7.17 -8.30
N THR A 31 -3.33 -7.18 -7.03
CA THR A 31 -3.87 -6.00 -6.35
C THR A 31 -2.83 -4.89 -6.30
N ARG A 32 -1.61 -5.20 -5.85
CA ARG A 32 -0.53 -4.23 -5.80
C ARG A 32 -0.18 -3.71 -7.20
N GLN A 33 -0.15 -4.56 -8.21
CA GLN A 33 0.15 -4.17 -9.59
C GLN A 33 -0.89 -3.19 -10.16
N LYS A 34 -2.19 -3.43 -9.91
CA LYS A 34 -3.26 -2.51 -10.30
C LYS A 34 -3.09 -1.15 -9.62
N ALA A 35 -2.79 -1.15 -8.32
CA ALA A 35 -2.54 0.07 -7.56
C ALA A 35 -1.32 0.85 -8.09
N ILE A 36 -0.21 0.16 -8.37
CA ILE A 36 1.00 0.77 -8.94
C ILE A 36 0.71 1.42 -10.29
N ASN A 37 0.03 0.70 -11.19
CA ASN A 37 -0.30 1.23 -12.52
C ASN A 37 -1.15 2.50 -12.42
N HIS A 38 -2.22 2.47 -11.63
CA HIS A 38 -3.06 3.65 -11.39
C HIS A 38 -2.26 4.80 -10.78
N ASN A 39 -1.48 4.54 -9.75
CA ASN A 39 -0.71 5.56 -9.05
C ASN A 39 0.36 6.19 -9.94
N ASN A 40 0.99 5.43 -10.83
CA ASN A 40 1.96 5.97 -11.77
C ASN A 40 1.31 6.96 -12.74
N VAL A 41 0.13 6.63 -13.29
CA VAL A 41 -0.63 7.57 -14.14
C VAL A 41 -1.03 8.81 -13.34
N ALA A 42 -1.56 8.64 -12.12
CA ALA A 42 -1.95 9.75 -11.26
C ALA A 42 -0.76 10.66 -10.91
N ARG A 43 0.41 10.08 -10.58
CA ARG A 43 1.65 10.83 -10.30
C ARG A 43 2.12 11.64 -11.49
N VAL A 44 2.10 11.05 -12.69
CA VAL A 44 2.46 11.77 -13.91
C VAL A 44 1.50 12.93 -14.15
N ALA A 45 0.18 12.69 -14.06
CA ALA A 45 -0.82 13.74 -14.20
C ALA A 45 -0.64 14.87 -13.17
N ASN A 46 -0.43 14.51 -11.89
CA ASN A 46 -0.15 15.46 -10.82
C ASN A 46 1.14 16.25 -11.04
N SER A 47 2.17 15.66 -11.67
CA SER A 47 3.43 16.35 -11.97
C SER A 47 3.32 17.45 -13.03
N HIS A 48 2.26 17.40 -13.82
CA HIS A 48 1.92 18.43 -14.81
C HIS A 48 1.09 19.56 -14.21
N LEU A 49 0.59 19.42 -12.98
CA LEU A 49 -0.12 20.51 -12.30
C LEU A 49 0.87 21.63 -12.00
N THR A 50 0.51 22.84 -12.44
CA THR A 50 1.34 24.04 -12.26
C THR A 50 0.78 24.98 -11.21
N SER A 51 -0.51 24.87 -10.90
CA SER A 51 -1.17 25.63 -9.84
C SER A 51 -1.46 24.75 -8.64
N ALA A 52 -1.22 25.29 -7.45
CA ALA A 52 -1.49 24.57 -6.21
C ALA A 52 -3.00 24.52 -5.85
N ALA A 53 -3.85 25.18 -6.65
CA ALA A 53 -5.31 25.09 -6.55
C ALA A 53 -5.91 24.04 -7.51
N ASP A 54 -5.09 23.42 -8.37
CA ASP A 54 -5.56 22.41 -9.29
C ASP A 54 -5.89 21.13 -8.53
N ASP A 55 -6.92 20.41 -9.01
CA ASP A 55 -7.39 19.17 -8.41
C ASP A 55 -6.34 18.06 -8.58
N LEU A 56 -6.02 17.37 -7.47
CA LEU A 56 -5.12 16.24 -7.47
C LEU A 56 -5.85 14.98 -7.93
N HIS A 57 -5.19 14.23 -8.81
CA HIS A 57 -5.59 12.86 -9.09
C HIS A 57 -5.30 11.98 -7.88
N VAL A 58 -6.36 11.32 -7.40
CA VAL A 58 -6.34 10.46 -6.21
C VAL A 58 -5.47 9.23 -6.44
N LEU A 59 -4.57 8.96 -5.48
CA LEU A 59 -3.80 7.73 -5.43
C LEU A 59 -4.58 6.63 -4.71
N HIS A 60 -4.29 5.39 -5.06
CA HIS A 60 -4.83 4.18 -4.46
C HIS A 60 -3.83 3.56 -3.47
N SER A 61 -4.34 2.87 -2.46
CA SER A 61 -3.50 2.11 -1.54
C SER A 61 -2.88 0.90 -2.25
N LEU A 62 -1.58 0.68 -2.03
CA LEU A 62 -0.87 -0.48 -2.56
C LEU A 62 -1.36 -1.82 -1.97
N LYS A 63 -2.07 -1.79 -0.84
CA LYS A 63 -2.60 -2.99 -0.18
C LYS A 63 -3.97 -3.41 -0.69
N THR A 64 -4.81 -2.46 -1.07
CA THR A 64 -6.22 -2.71 -1.39
C THR A 64 -6.62 -2.33 -2.81
N ALA A 65 -5.75 -1.60 -3.53
CA ALA A 65 -6.04 -0.99 -4.83
C ALA A 65 -7.27 -0.07 -4.84
N LYS A 66 -7.71 0.42 -3.68
CA LYS A 66 -8.81 1.37 -3.52
C LYS A 66 -8.27 2.79 -3.34
N PRO A 67 -9.06 3.82 -3.69
CA PRO A 67 -8.74 5.22 -3.39
C PRO A 67 -8.32 5.39 -1.93
N ILE A 68 -7.28 6.18 -1.69
CA ILE A 68 -6.85 6.51 -0.33
C ILE A 68 -7.93 7.38 0.34
N ASP A 69 -8.35 6.99 1.54
CA ASP A 69 -9.38 7.72 2.28
C ASP A 69 -8.91 9.12 2.66
N ARG A 70 -9.83 10.09 2.54
CA ARG A 70 -9.58 11.51 2.85
C ARG A 70 -8.39 12.11 2.10
N PHE A 71 -8.15 11.64 0.88
CA PHE A 71 -7.14 12.20 -0.02
C PHE A 71 -7.37 13.71 -0.21
N PRO A 72 -6.32 14.55 -0.15
CA PRO A 72 -6.49 15.99 -0.31
C PRO A 72 -6.99 16.33 -1.72
N GLY A 73 -7.93 17.27 -1.82
CA GLY A 73 -8.46 17.71 -3.11
C GLY A 73 -7.43 18.45 -3.94
N THR A 74 -6.61 19.31 -3.31
CA THR A 74 -5.60 20.13 -3.99
C THR A 74 -4.23 20.04 -3.31
N ALA A 75 -3.16 20.48 -4.00
CA ALA A 75 -1.82 20.53 -3.43
C ALA A 75 -1.73 21.45 -2.18
N LYS A 76 -2.56 22.50 -2.12
CA LYS A 76 -2.68 23.38 -0.93
C LYS A 76 -3.32 22.70 0.27
N ASP A 77 -4.12 21.66 0.07
CA ASP A 77 -4.77 20.98 1.18
C ASP A 77 -3.85 20.01 1.91
N ILE A 78 -2.72 19.64 1.29
CA ILE A 78 -1.71 18.77 1.90
C ILE A 78 -1.18 19.37 3.21
N VAL A 79 -0.95 20.69 3.27
CA VAL A 79 -0.45 21.34 4.49
C VAL A 79 -1.47 21.40 5.62
N LYS A 80 -2.76 21.22 5.30
CA LYS A 80 -3.88 21.18 6.27
C LYS A 80 -4.09 19.78 6.85
N LEU A 81 -3.42 18.75 6.32
CA LEU A 81 -3.52 17.40 6.84
C LEU A 81 -2.94 17.31 8.26
N SER A 82 -3.64 16.55 9.13
CA SER A 82 -3.11 16.19 10.44
C SER A 82 -1.97 15.17 10.29
N ASP A 83 -1.05 15.11 11.26
CA ASP A 83 0.06 14.15 11.23
C ASP A 83 -0.43 12.69 11.13
N THR A 84 -1.55 12.38 11.80
CA THR A 84 -2.21 11.06 11.70
C THR A 84 -2.66 10.73 10.28
N LEU A 85 -3.20 11.70 9.54
CA LEU A 85 -3.61 11.49 8.15
C LEU A 85 -2.42 11.35 7.23
N VAL A 86 -1.37 12.16 7.43
CA VAL A 86 -0.12 12.03 6.66
C VAL A 86 0.47 10.64 6.86
N ASP A 87 0.55 10.15 8.10
CA ASP A 87 1.03 8.81 8.41
C ASP A 87 0.16 7.70 7.79
N ALA A 88 -1.16 7.86 7.82
CA ALA A 88 -2.08 6.91 7.21
C ALA A 88 -1.89 6.83 5.69
N MET A 89 -1.70 7.97 5.03
CA MET A 89 -1.45 8.02 3.58
C MET A 89 -0.09 7.43 3.22
N LEU A 90 0.98 7.76 3.96
CA LEU A 90 2.30 7.15 3.77
C LEU A 90 2.24 5.63 3.98
N LEU A 91 1.52 5.16 5.01
CA LEU A 91 1.31 3.73 5.23
C LEU A 91 0.55 3.06 4.07
N ALA A 92 -0.46 3.74 3.52
CA ALA A 92 -1.24 3.23 2.38
C ALA A 92 -0.40 3.12 1.11
N LEU A 93 0.62 3.96 0.98
CA LEU A 93 1.61 3.97 -0.11
C LEU A 93 2.86 3.11 0.20
N GLU A 94 2.85 2.37 1.31
CA GLU A 94 3.98 1.55 1.81
C GLU A 94 5.30 2.34 1.96
N GLU A 95 5.21 3.62 2.34
CA GLU A 95 6.32 4.56 2.46
C GLU A 95 6.75 4.79 3.93
N GLU A 96 7.97 5.30 4.12
CA GLU A 96 8.51 5.59 5.45
C GLU A 96 7.77 6.74 6.16
N ARG A 97 7.47 6.53 7.45
CA ARG A 97 6.77 7.48 8.34
C ARG A 97 7.68 8.08 9.41
N LYS A 98 9.00 7.98 9.25
CA LYS A 98 9.97 8.53 10.19
C LYS A 98 10.26 9.99 9.86
N GLY A 99 10.67 10.74 10.88
CA GLY A 99 11.05 12.14 10.74
C GLY A 99 9.99 13.10 11.26
N THR A 100 10.25 14.39 11.07
CA THR A 100 9.34 15.47 11.45
C THR A 100 8.14 15.52 10.52
N ARG A 101 7.06 16.18 10.96
CA ARG A 101 5.85 16.38 10.13
C ARG A 101 6.19 16.95 8.75
N ASP A 102 7.06 17.95 8.69
CA ASP A 102 7.42 18.60 7.43
C ASP A 102 8.16 17.64 6.48
N GLN A 103 9.04 16.78 7.01
CA GLN A 103 9.71 15.74 6.23
C GLN A 103 8.72 14.70 5.68
N LYS A 104 7.73 14.30 6.48
CA LYS A 104 6.66 13.39 6.06
C LYS A 104 5.78 14.02 4.99
N VAL A 105 5.41 15.28 5.16
CA VAL A 105 4.61 16.03 4.19
C VAL A 105 5.36 16.19 2.87
N GLU A 106 6.64 16.53 2.90
CA GLU A 106 7.44 16.65 1.69
C GLU A 106 7.56 15.30 0.97
N ARG A 107 7.78 14.22 1.72
CA ARG A 107 7.76 12.87 1.17
C ARG A 107 6.41 12.53 0.53
N LEU A 108 5.31 12.92 1.17
CA LEU A 108 3.97 12.73 0.62
C LEU A 108 3.77 13.52 -0.68
N ARG A 109 4.25 14.77 -0.76
CA ARG A 109 4.19 15.59 -1.98
C ARG A 109 4.94 14.93 -3.13
N VAL A 110 6.16 14.44 -2.87
CA VAL A 110 6.95 13.68 -3.86
C VAL A 110 6.20 12.42 -4.30
N GLN A 111 5.61 11.68 -3.36
CA GLN A 111 4.85 10.48 -3.68
C GLN A 111 3.56 10.75 -4.46
N PHE A 112 2.99 11.95 -4.35
CA PHE A 112 1.86 12.39 -5.18
C PHE A 112 2.29 12.84 -6.57
N GLY A 113 3.59 12.91 -6.85
CA GLY A 113 4.14 13.36 -8.12
C GLY A 113 4.21 14.89 -8.23
N LEU A 114 4.03 15.62 -7.12
CA LEU A 114 4.09 17.08 -7.15
C LEU A 114 5.54 17.55 -7.23
N LYS A 115 5.78 18.60 -8.02
CA LYS A 115 7.07 19.30 -8.00
C LYS A 115 7.27 19.98 -6.65
N ALA A 116 8.54 20.14 -6.29
CA ALA A 116 8.93 20.99 -5.16
C ALA A 116 8.22 22.34 -5.32
N ASN A 117 7.59 22.81 -4.24
CA ASN A 117 6.77 24.01 -4.27
C ASN A 117 7.58 25.16 -4.89
N PRO A 118 7.16 25.80 -5.99
CA PRO A 118 7.69 27.12 -6.30
C PRO A 118 7.29 27.99 -5.11
N ALA A 119 8.31 28.57 -4.47
CA ALA A 119 8.16 29.45 -3.31
C ALA A 119 7.14 30.56 -3.55
#